data_AF-A0A2E4W2G4-F1
#
_entry.id   AF-A0A2E4W2G4-F1
#
_cell.length_a   1.000
_cell.length_b   1.000
_cell.length_c   1.000
_cell.angle_alpha   90.00
_cell.angle_beta   90.00
_cell.angle_gamma   90.00
#
_symmetry.space_group_name_H-M   'P 1'
#
loop_
_entity.id
_entity.type
_entity.pdbx_description
1 polymer ?
#
loop_
_entity_poly.entity_id
_entity_poly.type
_entity_poly.pdbx_seq_one_letter_code
_entity_poly.pdbx_strand_id
1 'polypeptide(L)'
;MQIDRRKFFKSVGGVSAVALMTSEQKADALEHFMEEELEEHMLVQGRQSGVYPTVAELAEQNKDLTRRARRGIGGMFVARGDGQLRPLQPMPEKPTLLDFYKYRFGTGTHVQQSAARALKTGMPEKVVLACLLH
;
A
#
# COMPACT_ATOMS: atom_id res chain seq x y z
N MET A 1 6.30 -1.31 -17.60
CA MET A 1 7.44 -0.37 -17.52
C MET A 1 8.55 -0.98 -18.36
N GLN A 2 9.09 -0.26 -19.35
CA GLN A 2 10.27 -0.75 -20.07
C GLN A 2 11.52 -0.36 -19.28
N ILE A 3 12.37 -1.33 -18.97
CA ILE A 3 13.59 -1.12 -18.18
C ILE A 3 14.70 -0.63 -19.11
N ASP A 4 15.26 0.55 -18.83
CA ASP A 4 16.48 1.00 -19.50
C ASP A 4 17.67 0.18 -18.97
N ARG A 5 18.07 -0.81 -19.77
CA ARG A 5 19.16 -1.73 -19.44
C ARG A 5 20.48 -1.00 -19.21
N ARG A 6 20.72 0.13 -19.88
CA ARG A 6 21.97 0.89 -19.73
C ARG A 6 22.00 1.60 -18.39
N LYS A 7 20.86 2.18 -17.96
CA LYS A 7 20.73 2.76 -16.62
C LYS A 7 20.89 1.70 -15.54
N PHE A 8 20.23 0.55 -15.68
CA PHE A 8 20.34 -0.55 -14.73
C PHE A 8 21.79 -1.02 -14.58
N PHE A 9 22.48 -1.31 -15.70
CA PHE A 9 23.87 -1.72 -15.62
C PHE A 9 24.76 -0.64 -15.01
N LYS A 10 24.45 0.64 -15.18
CA LYS A 10 25.21 1.72 -14.54
C LYS A 10 24.97 1.77 -13.02
N SER A 11 23.73 1.58 -12.54
CA SER A 11 23.41 1.66 -11.11
C SER A 11 24.11 0.56 -10.29
N VAL A 12 24.29 -0.62 -10.88
CA VAL A 12 24.93 -1.78 -10.24
C VAL A 12 26.44 -1.88 -10.49
N GLY A 13 27.08 -0.85 -11.05
CA GLY A 13 28.54 -0.79 -11.24
C GLY A 13 29.08 -1.39 -12.55
N GLY A 14 28.21 -1.64 -13.52
CA GLY A 14 28.55 -2.06 -14.88
C GLY A 14 28.19 -3.51 -15.19
N VAL A 15 28.27 -3.88 -16.48
CA VAL A 15 27.94 -5.23 -16.97
C VAL A 15 28.84 -6.30 -16.32
N SER A 16 30.10 -5.96 -16.05
CA SER A 16 31.08 -6.84 -15.40
C SER A 16 30.68 -7.19 -13.97
N ALA A 17 30.14 -6.23 -13.22
CA ALA A 17 29.66 -6.46 -11.86
C ALA A 17 28.46 -7.40 -11.85
N VAL A 18 27.52 -7.21 -12.77
CA VAL A 18 26.36 -8.11 -12.93
C VAL A 18 26.78 -9.52 -13.33
N ALA A 19 27.79 -9.67 -14.18
CA ALA A 19 28.26 -10.99 -14.59
C ALA A 19 28.76 -11.84 -13.39
N LEU A 20 29.30 -11.19 -12.36
CA LEU A 20 29.80 -11.83 -11.14
C LEU A 20 28.72 -12.13 -10.10
N MET A 21 27.51 -11.58 -10.25
CA MET A 21 26.40 -11.80 -9.33
C MET A 21 25.71 -13.16 -9.53
N THR A 22 25.22 -13.74 -8.43
CA THR A 22 24.32 -14.90 -8.46
C THR A 22 22.94 -14.54 -9.03
N SER A 23 22.09 -15.54 -9.26
CA SER A 23 20.71 -15.32 -9.70
C SER A 23 19.92 -14.47 -8.69
N GLU A 24 20.04 -14.77 -7.40
CA GLU A 24 19.34 -14.05 -6.34
C GLU A 24 19.82 -12.60 -6.26
N GLN A 25 21.14 -12.37 -6.28
CA GLN A 25 21.69 -11.02 -6.26
C GLN A 25 21.26 -10.18 -7.48
N LYS A 26 21.10 -10.81 -8.64
CA LYS A 26 20.56 -10.15 -9.84
C LYS A 26 19.08 -9.81 -9.67
N ALA A 27 18.31 -10.68 -9.04
CA ALA A 27 16.89 -10.45 -8.77
C ALA A 27 16.71 -9.30 -7.77
N ASP A 28 17.42 -9.34 -6.63
CA ASP A 28 17.39 -8.28 -5.61
C ASP A 28 17.82 -6.93 -6.18
N ALA A 29 18.92 -6.89 -6.95
CA ALA A 29 19.39 -5.65 -7.56
C ALA A 29 18.42 -5.09 -8.60
N LEU A 30 17.73 -5.97 -9.33
CA LEU A 30 16.71 -5.57 -10.31
C LEU A 30 15.46 -5.03 -9.61
N GLU A 31 14.99 -5.70 -8.56
CA GLU A 31 13.86 -5.24 -7.74
C GLU A 31 14.16 -3.87 -7.15
N HIS A 32 15.32 -3.71 -6.51
CA HIS A 32 15.73 -2.44 -5.93
C HIS A 32 15.80 -1.31 -6.97
N PHE A 33 16.40 -1.56 -8.14
CA PHE A 33 16.43 -0.57 -9.22
C PHE A 33 15.03 -0.20 -9.73
N MET A 34 14.13 -1.18 -9.81
CA MET A 34 12.75 -0.94 -10.23
C MET A 34 11.97 -0.14 -9.19
N GLU A 35 12.21 -0.35 -7.90
CA GLU A 35 11.65 0.45 -6.82
C GLU A 35 12.13 1.90 -6.89
N GLU A 36 13.43 2.13 -7.09
CA GLU A 36 14.01 3.46 -7.22
C GLU A 36 13.46 4.22 -8.45
N GLU A 37 13.42 3.60 -9.63
CA GLU A 37 12.85 4.25 -10.83
C GLU A 37 11.34 4.47 -10.67
N LEU A 38 10.62 3.57 -9.97
CA LEU A 38 9.20 3.78 -9.65
C LEU A 38 9.03 4.94 -8.68
N GLU A 39 9.87 5.05 -7.64
CA GLU A 39 9.84 6.15 -6.69
C GLU A 39 10.19 7.47 -7.38
N GLU A 40 11.24 7.53 -8.21
CA GLU A 40 11.55 8.72 -9.02
C GLU A 40 10.41 9.08 -9.96
N HIS A 41 9.81 8.10 -10.64
CA HIS A 41 8.67 8.36 -11.52
C HIS A 41 7.45 8.85 -10.73
N MET A 42 7.17 8.27 -9.56
CA MET A 42 6.09 8.68 -8.66
C MET A 42 6.35 10.04 -8.04
N LEU A 43 7.60 10.37 -7.72
CA LEU A 43 8.04 11.68 -7.26
C LEU A 43 7.95 12.71 -8.38
N VAL A 44 8.29 12.36 -9.63
CA VAL A 44 8.15 13.24 -10.80
C VAL A 44 6.68 13.44 -11.12
N GLN A 45 5.85 12.40 -11.10
CA GLN A 45 4.41 12.50 -11.27
C GLN A 45 3.75 13.28 -10.11
N GLY A 46 4.24 13.07 -8.88
CA GLY A 46 3.87 13.82 -7.68
C GLY A 46 4.30 15.29 -7.73
N ARG A 47 5.47 15.59 -8.32
CA ARG A 47 5.99 16.95 -8.55
C ARG A 47 5.31 17.64 -9.74
N GLN A 48 4.96 16.89 -10.79
CA GLN A 48 4.18 17.38 -11.94
C GLN A 48 2.74 17.72 -11.56
N SER A 49 2.17 16.97 -10.62
CA SER A 49 0.86 17.30 -10.06
C SER A 49 0.94 18.29 -8.91
N GLY A 50 2.04 18.34 -8.16
CA GLY A 50 2.35 19.31 -7.09
C GLY A 50 1.35 19.37 -5.92
N VAL A 51 0.25 18.62 -6.02
CA VAL A 51 -0.93 18.78 -5.19
C VAL A 51 -1.29 17.38 -4.69
N TYR A 52 -0.81 17.06 -3.50
CA TYR A 52 -1.50 16.06 -2.70
C TYR A 52 -2.85 16.66 -2.33
N PRO A 53 -3.97 15.98 -2.63
CA PRO A 53 -5.27 16.51 -2.30
C PRO A 53 -5.36 16.71 -0.79
N THR A 54 -5.80 17.89 -0.40
CA THR A 54 -6.14 18.23 0.98
C THR A 54 -7.23 17.28 1.50
N VAL A 55 -7.39 17.22 2.82
CA VAL A 55 -8.47 16.44 3.44
C VAL A 55 -9.84 16.85 2.90
N ALA A 56 -10.04 18.14 2.61
CA ALA A 56 -11.28 18.67 2.04
C ALA A 56 -11.51 18.19 0.60
N GLU A 57 -10.48 18.22 -0.26
CA GLU A 57 -10.57 17.73 -1.64
C GLU A 57 -10.81 16.22 -1.68
N LEU A 58 -10.15 15.46 -0.78
CA LEU A 58 -10.41 14.04 -0.62
C LEU A 58 -11.84 13.79 -0.16
N ALA A 59 -12.39 14.60 0.76
CA ALA A 59 -13.77 14.50 1.21
C ALA A 59 -14.76 14.77 0.08
N GLU A 60 -14.49 15.74 -0.79
CA GLU A 60 -15.32 16.04 -1.96
C GLU A 60 -15.29 14.88 -2.97
N GLN A 61 -14.10 14.40 -3.33
CA GLN A 61 -13.93 13.20 -4.17
C GLN A 61 -14.68 12.01 -3.56
N ASN A 62 -14.68 11.91 -2.23
CA ASN A 62 -15.37 10.89 -1.43
C ASN A 62 -16.89 10.88 -1.51
N LYS A 63 -17.51 11.93 -2.08
CA LYS A 63 -18.94 11.96 -2.42
C LYS A 63 -19.26 11.25 -3.74
N ASP A 64 -18.31 11.13 -4.66
CA ASP A 64 -18.50 10.31 -5.86
C ASP A 64 -18.46 8.82 -5.51
N LEU A 65 -19.63 8.18 -5.58
CA LEU A 65 -19.84 6.76 -5.32
C LEU A 65 -19.81 5.90 -6.59
N THR A 66 -19.77 6.51 -7.77
CA THR A 66 -19.83 5.81 -9.06
C THR A 66 -18.50 5.16 -9.45
N ARG A 67 -17.39 5.68 -8.92
CA ARG A 67 -16.06 5.11 -9.12
C ARG A 67 -15.91 3.74 -8.44
N ARG A 68 -15.04 2.92 -9.01
CA ARG A 68 -14.79 1.54 -8.57
C ARG A 68 -14.17 1.43 -7.18
N ALA A 69 -13.26 2.34 -6.80
CA ALA A 69 -12.54 2.27 -5.52
C ALA A 69 -12.11 3.66 -5.02
N ARG A 70 -11.87 3.78 -3.71
CA ARG A 70 -11.26 4.98 -3.11
C ARG A 70 -9.74 4.90 -3.25
N ARG A 71 -9.08 6.04 -3.51
CA ARG A 71 -7.61 6.13 -3.64
C ARG A 71 -6.93 5.61 -2.36
N GLY A 72 -5.85 4.84 -2.52
CA GLY A 72 -4.98 4.40 -1.43
C GLY A 72 -5.49 3.25 -0.55
N ILE A 73 -6.72 2.78 -0.76
CA ILE A 73 -7.31 1.72 0.10
C ILE A 73 -7.70 0.46 -0.70
N GLY A 74 -7.54 0.50 -2.02
CA GLY A 74 -7.87 -0.63 -2.90
C GLY A 74 -9.34 -1.06 -2.77
N GLY A 75 -9.58 -2.36 -2.93
CA GLY A 75 -10.92 -2.96 -2.91
C GLY A 75 -11.57 -3.07 -1.53
N MET A 76 -10.90 -2.70 -0.43
CA MET A 76 -11.40 -2.97 0.94
C MET A 76 -12.72 -2.27 1.27
N PHE A 77 -13.00 -1.15 0.60
CA PHE A 77 -14.24 -0.37 0.76
C PHE A 77 -15.26 -0.57 -0.35
N VAL A 78 -15.01 -1.50 -1.25
CA VAL A 78 -15.93 -1.86 -2.31
C VAL A 78 -16.84 -2.95 -1.76
N ALA A 79 -18.15 -2.90 -2.06
CA ALA A 79 -18.98 -4.07 -1.79
C ALA A 79 -18.39 -5.27 -2.55
N ARG A 80 -18.30 -6.46 -1.95
CA ARG A 80 -17.77 -7.65 -2.64
C ARG A 80 -18.49 -7.80 -3.99
N GLY A 81 -17.74 -7.77 -5.09
CA GLY A 81 -18.27 -7.83 -6.46
C GLY A 81 -18.07 -6.53 -7.26
N ASP A 82 -18.95 -6.28 -8.21
CA ASP A 82 -19.08 -5.09 -9.07
C ASP A 82 -19.91 -3.96 -8.41
N GLY A 83 -20.11 -4.03 -7.10
CA GLY A 83 -20.94 -3.09 -6.35
C GLY A 83 -20.33 -1.69 -6.27
N GLN A 84 -21.21 -0.68 -6.25
CA GLN A 84 -20.84 0.73 -6.10
C GLN A 84 -20.23 1.01 -4.72
N LEU A 85 -19.46 2.10 -4.63
CA LEU A 85 -18.96 2.57 -3.34
C LEU A 85 -20.12 2.99 -2.43
N ARG A 86 -19.94 2.76 -1.13
CA ARG A 86 -20.87 3.25 -0.10
C ARG A 86 -20.30 4.48 0.61
N PRO A 87 -21.16 5.39 1.10
CA PRO A 87 -20.73 6.46 1.97
C PRO A 87 -19.97 5.91 3.19
N LEU A 88 -18.86 6.54 3.55
CA LEU A 88 -18.16 6.22 4.78
C LEU A 88 -18.90 6.86 5.95
N GLN A 89 -19.18 6.07 6.98
CA GLN A 89 -19.72 6.60 8.22
C GLN A 89 -18.69 7.54 8.89
N PRO A 90 -19.12 8.67 9.46
CA PRO A 90 -18.24 9.54 10.22
C PRO A 90 -17.65 8.79 11.40
N MET A 91 -16.36 9.03 11.68
CA MET A 91 -15.72 8.52 12.90
C MET A 91 -15.88 9.56 14.02
N PRO A 92 -15.70 9.15 15.29
CA PRO A 92 -15.54 10.08 16.40
C PRO A 92 -14.40 11.08 16.14
N GLU A 93 -14.46 12.26 16.76
CA GLU A 93 -13.46 13.34 16.61
C GLU A 93 -12.04 12.88 16.99
N LYS A 94 -11.92 12.01 17.99
CA LYS A 94 -10.67 11.38 18.43
C LYS A 94 -10.80 9.86 18.27
N PRO A 95 -10.65 9.32 17.04
CA PRO A 95 -10.87 7.91 16.79
C PRO A 95 -9.81 7.06 17.49
N THR A 96 -10.24 5.95 18.06
CA THR A 96 -9.35 4.89 18.56
C THR A 96 -9.09 3.84 17.47
N LEU A 97 -8.13 2.93 17.71
CA LEU A 97 -7.91 1.79 16.82
C LEU A 97 -9.17 0.93 16.64
N LEU A 98 -9.96 0.76 17.71
CA LEU A 98 -11.22 0.02 17.66
C LEU A 98 -12.25 0.72 16.78
N ASP A 99 -12.29 2.05 16.77
CA ASP A 99 -13.19 2.80 15.90
C ASP A 99 -12.79 2.60 14.43
N PHE A 100 -11.50 2.54 14.13
CA PHE A 100 -11.05 2.21 12.79
C PHE A 100 -11.54 0.82 12.37
N TYR A 101 -11.47 -0.20 13.23
CA TYR A 101 -12.07 -1.50 12.90
C TYR A 101 -13.58 -1.44 12.66
N LYS A 102 -14.32 -0.67 13.46
CA LYS A 102 -15.78 -0.57 13.33
C LYS A 102 -16.21 0.18 12.08
N TYR A 103 -15.53 1.27 11.75
CA TYR A 103 -15.96 2.21 10.71
C TYR A 103 -15.17 2.10 9.40
N ARG A 104 -14.01 1.43 9.41
CA ARG A 104 -13.08 1.35 8.27
C ARG A 104 -12.70 -0.08 7.89
N PHE A 105 -12.83 -1.06 8.77
CA PHE A 105 -12.75 -2.46 8.36
C PHE A 105 -14.15 -3.03 8.14
N GLY A 106 -14.37 -3.59 6.95
CA GLY A 106 -15.58 -4.39 6.66
C GLY A 106 -15.47 -5.79 7.27
N THR A 107 -16.07 -6.78 6.62
CA THR A 107 -15.92 -8.22 6.97
C THR A 107 -14.51 -8.78 6.69
N GLY A 108 -13.50 -7.92 6.54
CA GLY A 108 -12.12 -8.28 6.28
C GLY A 108 -11.48 -8.89 7.52
N THR A 109 -11.66 -10.20 7.70
CA THR A 109 -11.17 -10.94 8.87
C THR A 109 -9.68 -11.25 8.83
N HIS A 110 -8.93 -10.84 7.80
CA HIS A 110 -7.54 -11.28 7.60
C HIS A 110 -6.63 -10.90 8.79
N VAL A 111 -6.51 -9.60 9.08
CA VAL A 111 -5.68 -9.11 10.19
C VAL A 111 -6.19 -9.62 11.55
N GLN A 112 -7.51 -9.75 11.70
CA GLN A 112 -8.13 -10.31 12.92
C GLN A 112 -7.80 -11.78 13.12
N GLN A 113 -7.78 -12.59 12.05
CA GLN A 113 -7.40 -14.00 12.10
C GLN A 113 -5.91 -14.17 12.40
N SER A 114 -5.05 -13.37 11.77
CA SER A 114 -3.62 -13.36 12.03
C SER A 114 -3.32 -13.00 13.49
N ALA A 115 -3.93 -11.93 14.00
CA ALA A 115 -3.78 -11.50 15.38
C ALA A 115 -4.35 -12.54 16.37
N ALA A 116 -5.53 -13.10 16.08
CA ALA A 116 -6.13 -14.14 16.92
C ALA A 116 -5.26 -15.40 16.97
N ARG A 117 -4.62 -15.78 15.86
CA ARG A 117 -3.66 -16.89 15.85
C ARG A 117 -2.43 -16.56 16.68
N ALA A 118 -1.82 -15.38 16.48
CA ALA A 118 -0.66 -14.93 17.24
C ALA A 118 -0.92 -14.96 18.75
N LEU A 119 -2.08 -14.46 19.17
CA LEU A 119 -2.54 -14.49 20.57
C LEU A 119 -2.69 -15.92 21.08
N LYS A 120 -3.38 -16.80 20.35
CA LYS A 120 -3.59 -18.21 20.73
C LYS A 120 -2.28 -19.00 20.83
N THR A 121 -1.27 -18.62 20.05
CA THR A 121 0.06 -19.25 20.08
C THR A 121 1.00 -18.63 21.11
N GLY A 122 0.54 -17.68 21.93
CA GLY A 122 1.35 -17.09 23.00
C GLY A 122 2.43 -16.12 22.51
N MET A 123 2.24 -15.49 21.35
CA MET A 123 3.19 -14.50 20.85
C MET A 123 3.14 -13.21 21.69
N PRO A 124 4.25 -12.45 21.78
CA PRO A 124 4.27 -11.17 22.49
C PRO A 124 3.23 -10.18 21.98
N GLU A 125 2.71 -9.31 22.85
CA GLU A 125 1.67 -8.32 22.50
C GLU A 125 2.05 -7.43 21.31
N LYS A 126 3.33 -7.06 21.18
CA LYS A 126 3.83 -6.30 20.02
C LYS A 126 3.61 -7.02 18.69
N VAL A 127 3.68 -8.36 18.68
CA VAL A 127 3.45 -9.18 17.50
C VAL A 127 1.96 -9.29 17.22
N VAL A 128 1.14 -9.45 18.26
CA VAL A 128 -0.32 -9.44 18.12
C VAL A 128 -0.80 -8.11 17.54
N LEU A 129 -0.25 -6.98 18.02
CA LEU A 129 -0.55 -5.66 17.50
C LEU A 129 -0.03 -5.47 16.06
N ALA A 130 1.18 -5.93 15.75
CA ALA A 130 1.67 -5.90 14.37
C ALA A 130 0.73 -6.67 13.43
N CYS A 131 0.23 -7.84 13.86
CA CYS A 131 -0.72 -8.63 13.10
C CYS A 131 -2.08 -7.95 12.87
N LEU A 132 -2.45 -7.00 13.73
CA LEU A 132 -3.66 -6.19 13.56
C LEU A 132 -3.46 -5.09 12.50
N LEU A 133 -2.23 -4.60 12.33
CA LEU A 133 -1.94 -3.38 11.56
C LEU A 133 -1.26 -3.62 10.21
N HIS A 134 -0.85 -4.85 9.89
CA HIS A 134 -0.11 -5.18 8.67
C HIS A 134 -0.94 -5.13 7.38
#